data_AF-A0A017RUF5-F1
#
_entry.id   AF-A0A017RUF5-F1
#
_cell.length_a   1.000
_cell.length_b   1.000
_cell.length_c   1.000
_cell.angle_alpha   90.00
_cell.angle_beta   90.00
_cell.angle_gamma   90.00
#
_symmetry.space_group_name_H-M   'P 1'
#
loop_
_entity.id
_entity.type
_entity.pdbx_description
1 polymer ?
#
loop_
_entity_poly.entity_id
_entity_poly.type
_entity_poly.pdbx_seq_one_letter_code
_entity_poly.pdbx_strand_id
1 'polypeptide(L)'
;MGSRHSHLDNGGYSFDQAGVKEEDILKNLLFEELERNILTSLVICLFARKVYSREVIIEALDSVGIKVTNEELTKTAKEILKLKYEIKKKLGYSLDSVKIPERFFQTKTLNGKLDSEKAKKMVEMYKKMIEEL
;
A
#
# COMPACT_ATOMS: atom_id res chain seq x y z
N MET A 1 -5.58 2.48 2.14
CA MET A 1 -4.78 1.59 1.27
C MET A 1 -5.35 1.68 -0.12
N GLY A 2 -4.64 2.35 -1.02
CA GLY A 2 -5.29 2.88 -2.22
C GLY A 2 -4.83 4.30 -2.56
N SER A 3 -3.56 4.62 -2.32
CA SER A 3 -3.01 5.95 -2.61
C SER A 3 -3.26 6.40 -4.05
N ARG A 4 -3.45 5.47 -5.00
CA ARG A 4 -3.91 5.72 -6.37
C ARG A 4 -5.27 5.05 -6.63
N HIS A 5 -6.09 5.71 -7.43
CA HIS A 5 -7.41 5.18 -7.77
C HIS A 5 -7.29 4.18 -8.93
N SER A 6 -6.92 2.93 -8.64
CA SER A 6 -6.65 1.90 -9.66
C SER A 6 -7.00 0.48 -9.19
N HIS A 7 -7.38 -0.39 -10.12
CA HIS A 7 -7.65 -1.82 -9.87
C HIS A 7 -6.42 -2.59 -9.34
N LEU A 8 -5.23 -2.05 -9.56
CA LEU A 8 -3.96 -2.65 -9.12
C LEU A 8 -3.28 -1.78 -8.08
N ASP A 9 -4.02 -1.18 -7.14
CA ASP A 9 -3.40 -0.22 -6.24
C ASP A 9 -2.78 -0.78 -4.96
N ASN A 10 -3.17 -2.00 -4.57
CA ASN A 10 -2.51 -2.75 -3.51
C ASN A 10 -2.54 -4.25 -3.78
N GLY A 11 -1.75 -4.99 -3.00
CA GLY A 11 -1.64 -6.44 -3.03
C GLY A 11 -2.54 -7.20 -2.05
N GLY A 12 -3.61 -6.58 -1.51
CA GLY A 12 -4.40 -7.16 -0.41
C GLY A 12 -4.94 -8.57 -0.65
N TYR A 13 -5.36 -8.86 -1.90
CA TYR A 13 -5.81 -10.19 -2.29
C TYR A 13 -4.74 -11.27 -2.05
N SER A 14 -3.46 -10.95 -2.23
CA SER A 14 -2.38 -11.91 -2.07
C SER A 14 -2.10 -12.25 -0.61
N PHE A 15 -2.37 -11.32 0.31
CA PHE A 15 -2.28 -11.58 1.75
C PHE A 15 -3.46 -12.42 2.25
N ASP A 16 -4.66 -12.17 1.72
CA ASP A 16 -5.84 -13.00 2.01
C ASP A 16 -5.63 -14.45 1.53
N GLN A 17 -5.11 -14.63 0.31
CA GLN A 17 -4.76 -15.96 -0.23
C GLN A 17 -3.66 -16.68 0.55
N ALA A 18 -2.70 -15.93 1.11
CA ALA A 18 -1.59 -16.48 1.88
C ALA A 18 -1.97 -16.79 3.34
N GLY A 19 -3.17 -16.44 3.80
CA GLY A 19 -3.60 -16.65 5.18
C GLY A 19 -2.80 -15.83 6.19
N VAL A 20 -2.39 -14.61 5.82
CA VAL A 20 -1.68 -13.70 6.74
C VAL A 20 -2.56 -13.41 7.97
N LYS A 21 -1.95 -13.43 9.16
CA LYS A 21 -2.65 -13.10 10.41
C LYS A 21 -3.21 -11.69 10.37
N GLU A 22 -4.42 -11.53 10.89
CA GLU A 22 -5.16 -10.26 10.88
C GLU A 22 -4.34 -9.07 11.42
N GLU A 23 -3.56 -9.30 12.48
CA GLU A 23 -2.71 -8.31 13.14
C GLU A 23 -1.59 -7.76 12.24
N ASP A 24 -1.09 -8.58 11.30
CA ASP A 24 0.03 -8.24 10.43
C ASP A 24 -0.43 -7.60 9.11
N ILE A 25 -1.72 -7.73 8.76
CA ILE A 25 -2.26 -7.30 7.45
C ILE A 25 -1.97 -5.82 7.18
N LEU A 26 -2.24 -4.94 8.15
CA LEU A 26 -2.05 -3.49 7.96
C LEU A 26 -0.57 -3.13 7.75
N LYS A 27 0.33 -3.71 8.54
CA LYS A 27 1.77 -3.47 8.42
C LYS A 27 2.29 -3.97 7.07
N ASN A 28 1.89 -5.16 6.67
CA ASN A 28 2.29 -5.77 5.41
C ASN A 28 1.73 -5.00 4.21
N LEU A 29 0.50 -4.50 4.30
CA LEU A 29 -0.08 -3.67 3.25
C LEU A 29 0.60 -2.31 3.15
N LEU A 30 0.92 -1.66 4.26
CA LEU A 30 1.67 -0.40 4.24
C LEU A 30 3.05 -0.61 3.61
N PHE A 31 3.75 -1.68 3.99
CA PHE A 31 5.03 -2.04 3.37
C PHE A 31 4.88 -2.28 1.86
N GLU A 32 3.87 -3.05 1.43
CA GLU A 32 3.62 -3.28 0.00
C GLU A 32 3.28 -1.98 -0.75
N GLU A 33 2.52 -1.07 -0.15
CA GLU A 33 2.19 0.23 -0.73
C GLU A 33 3.44 1.12 -0.88
N LEU A 34 4.39 1.06 0.07
CA LEU A 34 5.68 1.73 -0.03
C LEU A 34 6.53 1.16 -1.18
N GLU A 35 6.71 -0.16 -1.26
CA GLU A 35 7.44 -0.77 -2.38
C GLU A 35 6.81 -0.40 -3.73
N ARG A 36 5.47 -0.41 -3.78
CA ARG A 36 4.72 -0.06 -4.98
C ARG A 36 4.93 1.38 -5.42
N ASN A 37 5.22 2.33 -4.52
CA ASN A 37 5.59 3.69 -4.89
C ASN A 37 6.89 3.74 -5.70
N ILE A 38 7.90 2.96 -5.31
CA ILE A 38 9.16 2.85 -6.06
C ILE A 38 8.90 2.19 -7.41
N LEU A 39 8.26 1.02 -7.41
CA LEU A 39 7.98 0.26 -8.62
C LEU A 39 7.19 1.06 -9.67
N THR A 40 6.16 1.79 -9.23
CA THR A 40 5.35 2.61 -10.15
C THR A 40 6.07 3.87 -10.64
N SER A 41 7.00 4.41 -9.87
CA SER A 41 7.86 5.53 -10.31
C SER A 41 8.87 5.09 -11.39
N LEU A 42 9.26 3.80 -11.37
CA LEU A 42 10.09 3.17 -12.40
C LEU A 42 9.28 2.68 -13.61
N VAL A 43 7.96 2.92 -13.63
CA VAL A 43 7.05 2.57 -14.75
C VAL A 43 7.11 1.07 -15.10
N ILE A 44 7.33 0.20 -14.11
CA ILE A 44 7.43 -1.24 -14.33
C ILE A 44 6.07 -1.91 -14.56
N CYS A 45 6.08 -3.12 -15.13
CA CYS A 45 4.89 -3.95 -15.23
C CYS A 45 4.53 -4.59 -13.89
N LEU A 46 3.38 -4.20 -13.31
CA LEU A 46 2.92 -4.71 -12.01
C LEU A 46 2.55 -6.21 -11.99
N PHE A 47 2.32 -6.82 -13.16
CA PHE A 47 2.18 -8.28 -13.28
C PHE A 47 3.50 -8.99 -13.01
N ALA A 48 4.63 -8.39 -13.39
CA ALA A 48 5.96 -8.92 -13.16
C ALA A 48 6.61 -8.39 -11.87
N ARG A 49 5.90 -7.62 -11.02
CA ARG A 49 6.47 -6.92 -9.84
C ARG A 49 7.42 -7.74 -8.97
N LYS A 50 7.19 -9.05 -8.83
CA LYS A 50 8.01 -9.94 -8.00
C LYS A 50 9.44 -10.16 -8.53
N VAL A 51 9.71 -9.88 -9.81
CA VAL A 51 11.06 -10.01 -10.38
C VAL A 51 11.90 -8.75 -10.18
N TYR A 52 11.27 -7.63 -9.80
CA TYR A 52 11.95 -6.36 -9.55
C TYR A 52 12.24 -6.21 -8.05
N SER A 53 13.17 -7.03 -7.55
CA SER A 53 13.63 -6.89 -6.17
C SER A 53 14.42 -5.58 -5.99
N ARG A 54 14.64 -5.15 -4.75
CA ARG A 54 15.41 -3.94 -4.47
C ARG A 54 16.83 -4.03 -5.03
N GLU A 55 17.44 -5.20 -4.98
CA GLU A 55 18.77 -5.46 -5.54
C GLU A 55 18.78 -5.23 -7.06
N VAL A 56 17.80 -5.78 -7.78
CA VAL A 56 17.64 -5.59 -9.24
C VAL A 56 17.40 -4.12 -9.57
N ILE A 57 16.59 -3.41 -8.77
CA ILE A 57 16.32 -1.99 -8.96
C ILE A 57 17.60 -1.16 -8.79
N ILE A 58 18.38 -1.43 -7.74
CA ILE A 58 19.63 -0.72 -7.47
C ILE A 58 20.63 -0.94 -8.60
N GLU A 59 20.80 -2.19 -9.06
CA GLU A 59 21.69 -2.53 -10.18
C GLU A 59 21.24 -1.85 -11.49
N ALA A 60 19.93 -1.87 -11.78
CA ALA A 60 19.38 -1.22 -12.98
C ALA A 60 19.57 0.30 -12.95
N LEU A 61 19.40 0.95 -11.80
CA LEU A 61 19.61 2.39 -11.65
C LEU A 61 21.09 2.76 -11.78
N ASP A 62 22.00 1.97 -11.19
CA ASP A 62 23.45 2.20 -11.33
C ASP A 62 23.91 2.09 -12.79
N SER A 63 23.30 1.19 -13.58
CA SER A 63 23.59 1.04 -15.02
C SER A 63 23.35 2.32 -15.84
N VAL A 64 22.50 3.23 -15.36
CA VAL A 64 22.22 4.54 -15.98
C VAL A 64 22.82 5.71 -15.18
N GLY A 65 23.72 5.42 -14.24
CA GLY A 65 24.45 6.41 -13.45
C GLY A 65 23.70 6.93 -12.22
N ILE A 66 22.58 6.30 -11.82
CA ILE A 66 21.81 6.67 -10.64
C ILE A 66 22.21 5.75 -9.48
N LYS A 67 23.09 6.23 -8.62
CA LYS A 67 23.52 5.50 -7.42
C LYS A 67 22.53 5.75 -6.29
N VAL A 68 21.90 4.68 -5.81
CA VAL A 68 20.98 4.72 -4.67
C VAL A 68 21.21 3.53 -3.74
N THR A 69 21.02 3.73 -2.45
CA THR A 69 21.03 2.65 -1.47
C THR A 69 19.62 2.13 -1.18
N ASN A 70 19.54 0.97 -0.51
CA ASN A 70 18.29 0.39 -0.05
C ASN A 70 17.56 1.33 0.94
N GLU A 71 18.31 2.01 1.82
CA GLU A 71 17.79 3.00 2.76
C GLU A 71 17.21 4.22 2.04
N GLU A 72 17.88 4.70 1.00
CA GLU A 72 17.40 5.81 0.16
C GLU A 72 16.12 5.46 -0.59
N LEU A 73 16.00 4.22 -1.09
CA LEU A 73 14.74 3.72 -1.67
C LEU A 73 13.61 3.72 -0.64
N THR A 74 13.88 3.27 0.60
CA THR A 74 12.87 3.32 1.68
C THR A 74 12.44 4.75 1.99
N LYS A 75 13.41 5.67 2.09
CA LYS A 75 13.14 7.08 2.35
C LYS A 75 12.28 7.68 1.24
N THR A 76 12.67 7.45 -0.02
CA THR A 76 11.95 7.90 -1.21
C THR A 76 10.51 7.35 -1.25
N ALA A 77 10.32 6.07 -0.92
CA ALA A 77 9.00 5.44 -0.88
C ALA A 77 8.05 6.13 0.10
N LYS A 78 8.55 6.49 1.28
CA LYS A 78 7.80 7.20 2.34
C LYS A 78 7.48 8.63 1.92
N GLU A 79 8.45 9.35 1.36
CA GLU A 79 8.26 10.71 0.85
C GLU A 79 7.19 10.76 -0.24
N ILE A 80 7.21 9.80 -1.18
CA ILE A 80 6.17 9.68 -2.21
C ILE A 80 4.79 9.43 -1.58
N LEU A 81 4.69 8.52 -0.61
CA LEU A 81 3.42 8.21 0.04
C LEU A 81 2.85 9.43 0.78
N LYS A 82 3.71 10.11 1.55
CA LYS A 82 3.39 11.35 2.26
C LYS A 82 2.88 12.41 1.30
N LEU A 83 3.62 12.68 0.22
CA LEU A 83 3.23 13.67 -0.79
C LEU A 83 1.88 13.35 -1.43
N LYS A 84 1.60 12.07 -1.74
CA LYS A 84 0.29 11.65 -2.26
C LYS A 84 -0.84 12.01 -1.30
N TYR A 85 -0.67 11.76 0.00
CA TYR A 85 -1.68 12.09 1.01
C TYR A 85 -1.80 13.59 1.27
N GLU A 86 -0.71 14.35 1.23
CA GLU A 86 -0.75 15.81 1.30
C GLU A 86 -1.53 16.42 0.14
N ILE A 87 -1.32 15.94 -1.09
CA ILE A 87 -2.08 16.37 -2.27
C ILE A 87 -3.55 16.00 -2.10
N LYS A 88 -3.86 14.77 -1.70
CA LYS A 88 -5.24 14.34 -1.44
C LYS A 88 -5.93 15.23 -0.42
N LYS A 89 -5.25 15.56 0.68
CA LYS A 89 -5.77 16.46 1.73
C LYS A 89 -6.04 17.86 1.17
N LYS A 90 -5.12 18.43 0.37
CA LYS A 90 -5.30 19.72 -0.31
C LYS A 90 -6.49 19.71 -1.27
N LEU A 91 -6.81 18.56 -1.85
CA LEU A 91 -7.96 18.35 -2.74
C LEU A 91 -9.25 17.96 -1.98
N GLY A 92 -9.26 18.02 -0.65
CA GLY A 92 -10.44 17.77 0.18
C GLY A 92 -10.73 16.31 0.51
N TYR A 93 -9.83 15.37 0.19
CA TYR A 93 -9.96 13.98 0.60
C TYR A 93 -9.48 13.78 2.05
N SER A 94 -10.25 13.02 2.84
CA SER A 94 -9.85 12.56 4.17
C SER A 94 -10.13 11.07 4.36
N LEU A 95 -9.27 10.38 5.11
CA LEU A 95 -9.53 9.00 5.55
C LEU A 95 -10.77 8.91 6.47
N ASP A 96 -11.12 9.99 7.16
CA ASP A 96 -12.37 10.08 7.95
C ASP A 96 -13.63 9.98 7.08
N SER A 97 -13.51 10.27 5.78
CA SER A 97 -14.64 10.24 4.84
C SER A 97 -14.86 8.88 4.20
N VAL A 98 -14.03 7.87 4.54
CA VAL A 98 -14.11 6.52 3.95
C VAL A 98 -15.41 5.84 4.37
N LYS A 99 -16.24 5.50 3.37
CA LYS A 99 -17.46 4.72 3.54
C LYS A 99 -17.24 3.31 3.01
N ILE A 100 -17.30 2.32 3.89
CA ILE A 100 -17.22 0.90 3.51
C ILE A 100 -18.64 0.41 3.19
N PRO A 101 -18.91 -0.06 1.96
CA PRO A 101 -20.23 -0.59 1.59
C PRO A 101 -20.69 -1.72 2.52
N GLU A 102 -21.92 -1.61 3.04
CA GLU A 102 -22.50 -2.59 3.97
C GLU A 102 -22.57 -4.01 3.41
N ARG A 103 -22.70 -4.13 2.07
CA ARG A 103 -22.74 -5.40 1.35
C ARG A 103 -21.54 -6.30 1.67
N PHE A 104 -20.36 -5.73 1.95
CA PHE A 104 -19.18 -6.51 2.31
C PHE A 104 -19.36 -7.33 3.59
N PHE A 105 -20.20 -6.88 4.52
CA PHE A 105 -20.46 -7.56 5.79
C PHE A 105 -21.64 -8.54 5.74
N GLN A 106 -22.40 -8.53 4.64
CA GLN A 106 -23.58 -9.40 4.47
C GLN A 106 -23.20 -10.77 3.91
N THR A 107 -22.11 -10.84 3.13
CA THR A 107 -21.68 -12.06 2.44
C THR A 107 -20.60 -12.78 3.25
N LYS A 108 -20.75 -14.09 3.48
CA LYS A 108 -19.72 -14.91 4.12
C LYS A 108 -18.58 -15.17 3.12
N THR A 109 -17.34 -14.91 3.53
CA THR A 109 -16.13 -15.22 2.76
C THR A 109 -15.61 -16.61 3.10
N LEU A 110 -14.54 -17.05 2.42
CA LEU A 110 -13.81 -18.27 2.76
C LEU A 110 -13.37 -18.27 4.24
N ASN A 111 -13.00 -17.10 4.75
CA ASN A 111 -12.46 -16.89 6.10
C ASN A 111 -13.54 -16.51 7.13
N GLY A 112 -14.82 -16.63 6.78
CA GLY A 112 -15.95 -16.33 7.67
C GLY A 112 -16.65 -15.01 7.35
N LYS A 113 -17.38 -14.46 8.32
CA LYS A 113 -18.11 -13.19 8.12
C LYS A 113 -17.19 -12.03 8.49
N LEU A 114 -17.13 -11.02 7.62
CA LEU A 114 -16.38 -9.80 7.93
C LEU A 114 -17.08 -9.01 9.04
N ASP A 115 -16.28 -8.35 9.87
CA ASP A 115 -16.74 -7.51 10.99
C ASP A 115 -16.57 -6.03 10.62
N SER A 116 -17.67 -5.27 10.70
CA SER A 116 -17.68 -3.85 10.36
C SER A 116 -16.91 -2.98 11.34
N GLU A 117 -16.94 -3.30 12.63
CA GLU A 117 -16.23 -2.54 13.66
C GLU A 117 -14.73 -2.76 13.54
N LYS A 118 -14.31 -4.00 13.24
CA LYS A 118 -12.90 -4.28 12.91
C LYS A 118 -12.44 -3.51 11.67
N ALA A 119 -13.24 -3.51 10.60
CA ALA A 119 -12.89 -2.80 9.37
C ALA A 119 -12.75 -1.29 9.60
N LYS A 120 -13.66 -0.67 10.37
CA LYS A 120 -13.54 0.74 10.78
C LYS A 120 -12.27 0.99 11.59
N LYS A 121 -12.00 0.14 12.59
CA LYS A 121 -10.78 0.24 13.41
C LYS A 121 -9.50 0.15 12.57
N MET A 122 -9.49 -0.70 11.55
CA MET A 122 -8.35 -0.81 10.63
C MET A 122 -8.14 0.47 9.81
N VAL A 123 -9.20 1.17 9.40
CA VAL A 123 -9.11 2.48 8.73
C VAL A 123 -8.48 3.52 9.67
N GLU A 124 -8.92 3.57 10.93
CA GLU A 124 -8.36 4.49 11.93
C GLU A 124 -6.88 4.20 12.23
N MET A 125 -6.51 2.93 12.37
CA MET A 125 -5.12 2.53 12.57
C MET A 125 -4.24 2.94 11.39
N TYR A 126 -4.73 2.69 10.16
CA TYR A 126 -4.01 3.09 8.96
C TYR A 126 -3.88 4.61 8.83
N LYS A 127 -4.92 5.37 9.20
CA LYS A 127 -4.85 6.84 9.26
C LYS A 127 -3.70 7.32 10.15
N LYS A 128 -3.59 6.77 11.37
CA LYS A 128 -2.48 7.11 12.29
C LYS A 128 -1.12 6.79 11.68
N MET A 129 -0.98 5.61 11.06
CA MET A 129 0.27 5.24 10.37
C MET A 129 0.65 6.23 9.27
N ILE A 130 -0.32 6.77 8.53
CA ILE A 130 -0.07 7.79 7.50
C ILE A 130 0.30 9.14 8.11
N GLU A 131 -0.32 9.52 9.21
CA GLU A 131 0.01 10.77 9.93
C GLU A 131 1.41 10.73 10.57
N GLU A 132 1.93 9.53 10.86
CA GLU A 132 3.27 9.29 11.42
C GLU A 132 4.40 9.18 10.36
N LEU A 133 4.07 9.21 9.04
CA LEU A 133 5.06 9.22 7.94
C LEU A 133 5.78 10.55 7.78
#